data_AF-A0A965BZS0-F1
#
_entry.id   AF-A0A965BZS0-F1
#
_cell.length_a   1.000
_cell.length_b   1.000
_cell.length_c   1.000
_cell.angle_alpha   90.00
_cell.angle_beta   90.00
_cell.angle_gamma   90.00
#
_symmetry.space_group_name_H-M   'P 1'
#
loop_
_entity.id
_entity.type
_entity.pdbx_description
1 polymer ?
#
loop_
_entity_poly.entity_id
_entity_poly.type
_entity_poly.pdbx_seq_one_letter_code
_entity_poly.pdbx_strand_id
1 'polypeptide(L)'
;LTLYQHGGLGGWSQVFDNSNGSSTATYNLPYGSARDNDASSFTLSGSSAGASGNYDLVIVSGGDNSIQFEGDIGSNAKLDSISITGSLNLDAAIVSATSLNVSGTSNLGANVTTTGTQTYTGAVTLSTDVTLTTDDSNITFGSTVRSDAAETPRDLTVNLDGNGGGTSADLIFNGIVGGASLPLDVMTLTGDLDLNASIGNSPGATSLTVSGTADLGADVETTGTQTYSGAVTVSADGITLTTANSQITFSSTINSEASEGNAISFAVGSSEVEFDGVIGGGTNGSLGAITITGALDLDNTLTSAASLSVSGTSNLAANVTTSGTQTYTGAVTLSNDVTLTSTSSNMSFASIDGAYDLTMIAGSALTLTGDIGSSTALDTVDISTTSGNLTLSGDITVSSTGADAIIINAGSNTAAGTITGGNILVTGTPTYTTGSNGIIKLYSGSVSSSTGLTSFIGSGSHRFRYNSDESTTNYSAALVSGKYVIYREQPTLTITADDETLTYGTAPAESVTTTGMQNGDASTTVVTTDASISIAGDTSTSGNYTVGDHTITPSAAASTYGYAISYATGTLTVESKAITISGITASDKVYDSTTTATL
;
A
#
# COMPACT_ATOMS: atom_id res chain seq x y z
N LEU A 1 16.00 -39.68 -51.86
CA LEU A 1 15.03 -39.19 -52.86
C LEU A 1 15.77 -38.20 -53.76
N THR A 2 15.94 -38.50 -55.04
CA THR A 2 16.61 -37.62 -56.00
C THR A 2 15.61 -36.57 -56.48
N LEU A 3 15.87 -35.28 -56.32
CA LEU A 3 15.09 -34.24 -57.01
C LEU A 3 16.00 -33.35 -57.86
N TYR A 4 15.61 -33.25 -59.13
CA TYR A 4 16.22 -32.43 -60.16
C TYR A 4 15.81 -30.97 -60.02
N GLN A 5 16.78 -30.11 -60.33
CA GLN A 5 16.68 -28.67 -60.48
C GLN A 5 16.14 -28.31 -61.87
N HIS A 6 15.11 -27.45 -61.94
CA HIS A 6 14.87 -26.62 -63.11
C HIS A 6 14.61 -25.17 -62.68
N GLY A 7 15.45 -24.28 -63.20
CA GLY A 7 15.67 -22.94 -62.66
C GLY A 7 14.65 -21.87 -63.05
N GLY A 8 14.94 -20.69 -62.49
CA GLY A 8 14.20 -19.44 -62.64
C GLY A 8 14.22 -18.73 -61.29
N LEU A 9 14.81 -17.54 -61.24
CA LEU A 9 15.00 -16.67 -60.06
C LEU A 9 13.92 -16.86 -58.97
N GLY A 10 14.27 -17.64 -57.94
CA GLY A 10 13.38 -18.05 -56.85
C GLY A 10 14.14 -19.04 -55.98
N GLY A 11 13.94 -18.99 -54.66
CA GLY A 11 14.67 -19.80 -53.68
C GLY A 11 14.66 -21.31 -53.99
N TRP A 12 15.71 -22.00 -53.56
CA TRP A 12 15.85 -23.44 -53.67
C TRP A 12 15.40 -24.09 -52.35
N SER A 13 14.34 -24.92 -52.40
CA SER A 13 13.89 -25.72 -51.26
C SER A 13 14.30 -27.19 -51.46
N GLN A 14 14.91 -27.80 -50.45
CA GLN A 14 15.26 -29.22 -50.44
C GLN A 14 14.39 -29.96 -49.42
N VAL A 15 13.60 -30.93 -49.89
CA VAL A 15 12.69 -31.73 -49.06
C VAL A 15 13.26 -33.13 -48.88
N PHE A 16 13.51 -33.51 -47.63
CA PHE A 16 13.83 -34.89 -47.24
C PHE A 16 12.60 -35.52 -46.58
N ASP A 17 12.06 -36.59 -47.18
CA ASP A 17 10.84 -37.27 -46.71
C ASP A 17 11.15 -38.73 -46.35
N ASN A 18 10.96 -39.08 -45.07
CA ASN A 18 11.02 -40.45 -44.55
C ASN A 18 9.69 -40.87 -43.88
N SER A 19 8.57 -40.45 -44.44
CA SER A 19 7.22 -40.81 -43.96
C SER A 19 6.91 -42.31 -44.01
N ASN A 20 7.66 -43.12 -44.78
CA ASN A 20 7.38 -44.53 -45.05
C ASN A 20 8.47 -45.53 -44.59
N GLY A 21 9.44 -45.14 -43.73
CA GLY A 21 10.54 -46.03 -43.29
C GLY A 21 11.24 -45.60 -42.00
N SER A 22 12.05 -46.52 -41.41
CA SER A 22 12.90 -46.45 -40.19
C SER A 22 12.49 -45.52 -39.03
N SER A 23 12.43 -46.06 -37.79
CA SER A 23 12.15 -45.32 -36.54
C SER A 23 13.13 -44.18 -36.23
N THR A 24 14.33 -44.25 -36.82
CA THR A 24 15.37 -43.22 -36.74
C THR A 24 15.89 -43.01 -38.15
N ALA A 25 15.83 -41.78 -38.63
CA ALA A 25 16.45 -41.39 -39.89
C ALA A 25 17.75 -40.64 -39.57
N THR A 26 18.84 -41.39 -39.45
CA THR A 26 20.17 -40.80 -39.37
C THR A 26 20.56 -40.31 -40.76
N TYR A 27 20.51 -39.01 -40.98
CA TYR A 27 20.93 -38.41 -42.25
C TYR A 27 22.46 -38.21 -42.26
N ASN A 28 23.20 -39.30 -42.45
CA ASN A 28 24.64 -39.25 -42.73
C ASN A 28 24.88 -38.99 -44.21
N LEU A 29 25.54 -37.88 -44.55
CA LEU A 29 25.63 -37.37 -45.92
C LEU A 29 27.02 -37.61 -46.55
N PRO A 30 27.12 -38.14 -47.80
CA PRO A 30 28.40 -38.59 -48.36
C PRO A 30 29.13 -37.57 -49.29
N TYR A 31 30.46 -37.39 -49.04
CA TYR A 31 31.62 -37.06 -49.93
C TYR A 31 31.66 -35.77 -50.79
N GLY A 32 32.80 -35.08 -51.05
CA GLY A 32 34.20 -35.30 -50.61
C GLY A 32 35.32 -34.48 -51.32
N SER A 33 36.57 -34.95 -51.13
CA SER A 33 37.87 -34.61 -51.75
C SER A 33 38.79 -33.52 -51.13
N ALA A 34 39.31 -33.76 -49.91
CA ALA A 34 40.67 -33.34 -49.54
C ALA A 34 41.25 -34.32 -48.50
N ARG A 35 42.52 -34.71 -48.70
CA ARG A 35 43.31 -35.52 -47.76
C ARG A 35 43.70 -34.64 -46.57
N ASP A 36 42.89 -34.62 -45.53
CA ASP A 36 43.28 -34.64 -44.12
C ASP A 36 42.00 -34.63 -43.26
N ASN A 37 41.95 -35.55 -42.31
CA ASN A 37 40.80 -35.89 -41.48
C ASN A 37 40.40 -34.77 -40.53
N ASP A 38 39.11 -34.41 -40.49
CA ASP A 38 38.26 -34.60 -39.31
C ASP A 38 36.77 -34.53 -39.74
N ALA A 39 35.93 -35.43 -39.22
CA ALA A 39 34.59 -35.70 -39.72
C ALA A 39 33.52 -35.20 -38.74
N SER A 40 32.67 -34.23 -39.13
CA SER A 40 31.51 -33.80 -38.31
C SER A 40 30.56 -32.73 -38.89
N SER A 41 30.51 -32.38 -40.19
CA SER A 41 29.64 -31.25 -40.62
C SER A 41 28.84 -31.44 -41.91
N PHE A 42 27.61 -30.91 -41.89
CA PHE A 42 26.74 -30.74 -43.06
C PHE A 42 26.97 -29.36 -43.69
N THR A 43 27.42 -29.33 -44.94
CA THR A 43 27.46 -28.11 -45.76
C THR A 43 26.32 -28.10 -46.78
N LEU A 44 25.27 -27.32 -46.55
CA LEU A 44 24.44 -26.79 -47.64
C LEU A 44 25.19 -25.59 -48.25
N SER A 45 26.19 -25.87 -49.09
CA SER A 45 26.96 -24.81 -49.75
C SER A 45 26.27 -24.41 -51.05
N GLY A 46 25.73 -23.19 -51.09
CA GLY A 46 25.48 -22.52 -52.35
C GLY A 46 26.80 -22.37 -53.10
N SER A 47 26.89 -22.91 -54.31
CA SER A 47 28.11 -22.84 -55.09
C SER A 47 28.48 -21.38 -55.37
N SER A 48 29.75 -21.06 -55.08
CA SER A 48 30.50 -19.88 -55.52
C SER A 48 30.02 -18.51 -55.04
N ALA A 49 30.98 -17.74 -54.55
CA ALA A 49 30.90 -16.31 -54.31
C ALA A 49 30.11 -15.59 -55.42
N GLY A 50 28.87 -15.19 -55.13
CA GLY A 50 28.08 -14.35 -56.05
C GLY A 50 26.56 -14.47 -56.03
N ALA A 51 25.94 -15.48 -55.40
CA ALA A 51 24.47 -15.60 -55.36
C ALA A 51 23.93 -15.51 -53.93
N SER A 52 23.15 -14.47 -53.67
CA SER A 52 22.58 -14.04 -52.38
C SER A 52 21.36 -14.87 -51.89
N GLY A 53 21.35 -16.18 -52.11
CA GLY A 53 20.20 -17.02 -51.73
C GLY A 53 20.47 -17.82 -50.47
N ASN A 54 19.71 -17.58 -49.40
CA ASN A 54 19.56 -18.55 -48.33
C ASN A 54 18.72 -19.75 -48.84
N TYR A 55 18.84 -20.91 -48.20
CA TYR A 55 18.13 -22.14 -48.58
C TYR A 55 17.21 -22.61 -47.47
N ASP A 56 15.97 -22.98 -47.82
CA ASP A 56 15.03 -23.63 -46.91
C ASP A 56 15.33 -25.14 -46.80
N LEU A 57 15.34 -25.65 -45.57
CA LEU A 57 15.46 -27.06 -45.25
C LEU A 57 14.14 -27.57 -44.65
N VAL A 58 13.44 -28.43 -45.38
CA VAL A 58 12.23 -29.10 -44.89
C VAL A 58 12.51 -30.58 -44.70
N ILE A 59 12.37 -31.06 -43.47
CA ILE A 59 12.53 -32.47 -43.11
C ILE A 59 11.17 -33.00 -42.65
N VAL A 60 10.64 -33.93 -43.42
CA VAL A 60 9.38 -34.59 -43.13
C VAL A 60 9.66 -35.99 -42.59
N SER A 61 9.31 -36.23 -41.33
CA SER A 61 9.23 -37.58 -40.77
C SER A 61 7.80 -37.89 -40.33
N GLY A 62 7.38 -39.14 -40.55
CA GLY A 62 6.05 -39.62 -40.17
C GLY A 62 6.10 -40.45 -38.89
N GLY A 63 5.04 -40.38 -38.07
CA GLY A 63 4.96 -41.14 -36.80
C GLY A 63 5.95 -40.65 -35.73
N ASP A 64 6.42 -41.55 -34.87
CA ASP A 64 7.38 -41.29 -33.78
C ASP A 64 8.85 -41.21 -34.25
N ASN A 65 9.08 -40.94 -35.54
CA ASN A 65 10.41 -40.95 -36.14
C ASN A 65 11.23 -39.73 -35.70
N SER A 66 12.42 -39.99 -35.11
CA SER A 66 13.36 -38.94 -34.69
C SER A 66 14.39 -38.58 -35.76
N ILE A 67 14.61 -37.27 -35.95
CA ILE A 67 15.63 -36.66 -36.80
C ILE A 67 16.83 -36.31 -35.92
N GLN A 68 17.97 -36.95 -36.17
CA GLN A 68 19.20 -36.71 -35.44
C GLN A 68 20.20 -35.91 -36.28
N PHE A 69 20.80 -34.88 -35.66
CA PHE A 69 21.92 -34.15 -36.23
C PHE A 69 23.18 -34.38 -35.37
N GLU A 70 24.20 -34.98 -35.97
CA GLU A 70 25.47 -35.31 -35.31
C GLU A 70 26.57 -34.26 -35.55
N GLY A 71 26.27 -33.21 -36.34
CA GLY A 71 27.23 -32.19 -36.75
C GLY A 71 26.62 -30.78 -36.79
N ASP A 72 27.45 -29.76 -36.56
CA ASP A 72 26.96 -28.37 -36.49
C ASP A 72 26.26 -27.96 -37.81
N ILE A 73 25.16 -27.25 -37.66
CA ILE A 73 24.29 -26.80 -38.75
C ILE A 73 24.47 -25.30 -38.93
N GLY A 74 24.78 -24.87 -40.16
CA GLY A 74 24.91 -23.45 -40.50
C GLY A 74 26.29 -22.82 -40.22
N SER A 75 27.29 -23.59 -39.81
CA SER A 75 28.63 -23.09 -39.47
C SER A 75 29.40 -22.51 -40.67
N ASN A 76 29.16 -23.01 -41.89
CA ASN A 76 29.85 -22.58 -43.11
C ASN A 76 29.05 -21.57 -43.94
N ALA A 77 27.72 -21.68 -43.92
CA ALA A 77 26.79 -20.83 -44.64
C ALA A 77 25.48 -20.74 -43.85
N LYS A 78 24.92 -19.53 -43.75
CA LYS A 78 23.62 -19.32 -43.09
C LYS A 78 22.52 -20.10 -43.82
N LEU A 79 21.70 -20.83 -43.07
CA LEU A 79 20.47 -21.42 -43.61
C LEU A 79 19.32 -20.42 -43.53
N ASP A 80 18.30 -20.59 -44.38
CA ASP A 80 17.06 -19.83 -44.27
C ASP A 80 16.18 -20.43 -43.17
N SER A 81 14.98 -20.91 -43.48
CA SER A 81 14.14 -21.63 -42.53
C SER A 81 14.51 -23.11 -42.42
N ILE A 82 14.52 -23.63 -41.19
CA ILE A 82 14.54 -25.07 -40.89
C ILE A 82 13.16 -25.48 -40.40
N SER A 83 12.49 -26.38 -41.11
CA SER A 83 11.20 -26.95 -40.71
C SER A 83 11.31 -28.46 -40.56
N ILE A 84 10.91 -28.97 -39.38
CA ILE A 84 10.93 -30.38 -39.02
C ILE A 84 9.53 -30.79 -38.60
N THR A 85 8.90 -31.70 -39.35
CA THR A 85 7.50 -32.08 -39.06
C THR A 85 7.34 -33.21 -38.03
N GLY A 86 8.44 -33.88 -37.66
CA GLY A 86 8.43 -34.90 -36.61
C GLY A 86 9.39 -34.57 -35.48
N SER A 87 9.89 -35.58 -34.79
CA SER A 87 10.72 -35.37 -33.61
C SER A 87 12.15 -34.93 -33.97
N LEU A 88 12.69 -33.96 -33.23
CA LEU A 88 14.08 -33.51 -33.30
C LEU A 88 14.89 -34.15 -32.16
N ASN A 89 16.06 -34.69 -32.49
CA ASN A 89 17.13 -34.97 -31.54
C ASN A 89 18.37 -34.18 -31.96
N LEU A 90 18.70 -33.13 -31.22
CA LEU A 90 19.76 -32.19 -31.57
C LEU A 90 20.99 -32.43 -30.70
N ASP A 91 21.96 -33.20 -31.19
CA ASP A 91 23.22 -33.47 -30.48
C ASP A 91 24.36 -32.52 -30.91
N ALA A 92 24.15 -31.73 -31.96
CA ALA A 92 25.09 -30.73 -32.47
C ALA A 92 24.40 -29.39 -32.73
N ALA A 93 25.15 -28.30 -32.64
CA ALA A 93 24.55 -26.96 -32.57
C ALA A 93 23.92 -26.52 -33.90
N ILE A 94 22.82 -25.78 -33.84
CA ILE A 94 22.42 -24.90 -34.94
C ILE A 94 23.10 -23.56 -34.71
N VAL A 95 24.10 -23.26 -35.53
CA VAL A 95 24.94 -22.06 -35.38
C VAL A 95 24.37 -20.86 -36.14
N SER A 96 23.71 -21.10 -37.27
CA SER A 96 23.09 -20.02 -38.04
C SER A 96 21.97 -20.50 -38.96
N ALA A 97 20.74 -20.15 -38.60
CA ALA A 97 19.57 -20.23 -39.48
C ALA A 97 18.73 -18.93 -39.37
N THR A 98 17.83 -18.71 -40.31
CA THR A 98 16.86 -17.62 -40.21
C THR A 98 15.73 -18.00 -39.26
N SER A 99 15.24 -19.23 -39.27
CA SER A 99 14.26 -19.69 -38.29
C SER A 99 14.33 -21.20 -38.07
N LEU A 100 13.77 -21.66 -36.95
CA LEU A 100 13.57 -23.08 -36.65
C LEU A 100 12.11 -23.34 -36.27
N ASN A 101 11.47 -24.31 -36.92
CA ASN A 101 10.14 -24.79 -36.56
C ASN A 101 10.13 -26.31 -36.46
N VAL A 102 9.81 -26.83 -35.28
CA VAL A 102 9.66 -28.26 -35.00
C VAL A 102 8.23 -28.55 -34.54
N SER A 103 7.48 -29.37 -35.29
CA SER A 103 6.10 -29.71 -34.91
C SER A 103 6.00 -30.95 -34.00
N GLY A 104 7.01 -31.83 -34.00
CA GLY A 104 7.09 -32.97 -33.08
C GLY A 104 7.78 -32.62 -31.75
N THR A 105 8.18 -33.65 -31.00
CA THR A 105 8.99 -33.47 -29.78
C THR A 105 10.39 -33.01 -30.11
N SER A 106 11.07 -32.31 -29.19
CA SER A 106 12.46 -31.89 -29.36
C SER A 106 13.32 -32.33 -28.17
N ASN A 107 14.36 -33.11 -28.42
CA ASN A 107 15.44 -33.33 -27.47
C ASN A 107 16.60 -32.39 -27.84
N LEU A 108 16.87 -31.39 -27.01
CA LEU A 108 17.91 -30.39 -27.22
C LEU A 108 19.13 -30.75 -26.37
N GLY A 109 20.17 -31.30 -27.01
CA GLY A 109 21.49 -31.56 -26.45
C GLY A 109 22.57 -30.62 -26.97
N ALA A 110 22.17 -29.54 -27.66
CA ALA A 110 23.06 -28.52 -28.18
C ALA A 110 22.34 -27.17 -28.34
N ASN A 111 23.13 -26.10 -28.48
CA ASN A 111 22.65 -24.73 -28.62
C ASN A 111 21.96 -24.49 -29.98
N VAL A 112 21.04 -23.53 -30.01
CA VAL A 112 20.35 -23.08 -31.24
C VAL A 112 20.45 -21.57 -31.37
N THR A 113 21.08 -21.11 -32.44
CA THR A 113 21.19 -19.70 -32.83
C THR A 113 20.48 -19.48 -34.16
N THR A 114 19.46 -18.64 -34.14
CA THR A 114 18.74 -18.15 -35.32
C THR A 114 18.77 -16.63 -35.37
N THR A 115 18.47 -16.04 -36.51
CA THR A 115 18.28 -14.57 -36.59
C THR A 115 16.81 -14.19 -36.40
N GLY A 116 15.88 -15.06 -36.81
CA GLY A 116 14.44 -14.97 -36.58
C GLY A 116 13.94 -15.98 -35.56
N THR A 117 12.66 -16.33 -35.63
CA THR A 117 11.92 -17.08 -34.61
C THR A 117 12.38 -18.53 -34.43
N GLN A 118 12.24 -19.05 -33.21
CA GLN A 118 12.32 -20.47 -32.91
C GLN A 118 10.97 -20.96 -32.38
N THR A 119 10.44 -22.04 -32.93
CA THR A 119 9.15 -22.61 -32.54
C THR A 119 9.27 -24.10 -32.29
N TYR A 120 8.93 -24.51 -31.08
CA TYR A 120 8.90 -25.90 -30.65
C TYR A 120 7.46 -26.24 -30.25
N THR A 121 6.71 -26.88 -31.14
CA THR A 121 5.28 -27.13 -30.91
C THR A 121 5.06 -28.29 -29.93
N GLY A 122 5.83 -29.38 -30.07
CA GLY A 122 5.77 -30.53 -29.17
C GLY A 122 6.60 -30.34 -27.90
N ALA A 123 6.57 -31.35 -27.03
CA ALA A 123 7.33 -31.33 -25.78
C ALA A 123 8.84 -31.24 -26.03
N VAL A 124 9.52 -30.43 -25.22
CA VAL A 124 10.96 -30.22 -25.24
C VAL A 124 11.62 -30.86 -24.02
N THR A 125 12.69 -31.60 -24.26
CA THR A 125 13.59 -32.14 -23.24
C THR A 125 14.98 -31.54 -23.47
N LEU A 126 15.60 -31.01 -22.43
CA LEU A 126 17.00 -30.60 -22.42
C LEU A 126 17.84 -31.77 -21.93
N SER A 127 18.70 -32.32 -22.79
CA SER A 127 19.64 -33.40 -22.41
C SER A 127 21.01 -32.87 -21.99
N THR A 128 21.29 -31.61 -22.29
CA THR A 128 22.44 -30.83 -21.80
C THR A 128 21.97 -29.44 -21.38
N ASP A 129 22.87 -28.63 -20.83
CA ASP A 129 22.64 -27.20 -20.72
C ASP A 129 22.52 -26.62 -22.12
N VAL A 130 21.52 -25.76 -22.34
CA VAL A 130 21.19 -25.24 -23.67
C VAL A 130 21.09 -23.72 -23.64
N THR A 131 21.73 -23.10 -24.63
CA THR A 131 21.53 -21.70 -24.99
C THR A 131 20.71 -21.60 -26.27
N LEU A 132 19.62 -20.84 -26.22
CA LEU A 132 18.83 -20.46 -27.40
C LEU A 132 19.03 -18.98 -27.67
N THR A 133 19.30 -18.61 -28.93
CA THR A 133 19.60 -17.24 -29.33
C THR A 133 18.84 -16.80 -30.57
N THR A 134 18.26 -15.60 -30.53
CA THR A 134 17.63 -14.91 -31.67
C THR A 134 18.17 -13.47 -31.79
N ASP A 135 18.00 -12.82 -32.95
CA ASP A 135 18.37 -11.41 -33.17
C ASP A 135 17.11 -10.52 -33.08
N ASP A 136 16.45 -10.48 -31.92
CA ASP A 136 15.15 -9.80 -31.67
C ASP A 136 13.96 -10.54 -32.32
N SER A 137 13.78 -11.82 -31.96
CA SER A 137 12.63 -12.62 -32.41
C SER A 137 12.20 -13.66 -31.38
N ASN A 138 10.89 -13.93 -31.34
CA ASN A 138 10.32 -14.76 -30.29
C ASN A 138 10.83 -16.20 -30.34
N ILE A 139 10.95 -16.79 -29.16
CA ILE A 139 11.08 -18.23 -28.97
C ILE A 139 9.79 -18.72 -28.35
N THR A 140 9.15 -19.71 -28.97
CA THR A 140 7.86 -20.24 -28.50
C THR A 140 7.95 -21.72 -28.20
N PHE A 141 7.63 -22.08 -26.95
CA PHE A 141 7.38 -23.44 -26.52
C PHE A 141 5.88 -23.71 -26.45
N GLY A 142 5.37 -24.52 -27.38
CA GLY A 142 3.95 -24.89 -27.47
C GLY A 142 3.52 -25.94 -26.45
N SER A 143 4.46 -26.62 -25.81
CA SER A 143 4.21 -27.68 -24.83
C SER A 143 5.27 -27.64 -23.72
N THR A 144 5.41 -28.73 -22.96
CA THR A 144 6.26 -28.76 -21.77
C THR A 144 7.74 -28.63 -22.10
N VAL A 145 8.52 -27.97 -21.24
CA VAL A 145 9.99 -27.89 -21.32
C VAL A 145 10.57 -28.50 -20.05
N ARG A 146 11.42 -29.52 -20.15
CA ARG A 146 11.96 -30.25 -18.98
C ARG A 146 13.42 -30.60 -19.14
N SER A 147 14.10 -30.87 -18.02
CA SER A 147 15.36 -31.61 -18.04
C SER A 147 15.09 -33.10 -18.30
N ASP A 148 16.09 -33.80 -18.83
CA ASP A 148 16.13 -35.26 -18.91
C ASP A 148 16.37 -35.95 -17.55
N ALA A 149 16.82 -35.22 -16.53
CA ALA A 149 17.15 -35.78 -15.21
C ALA A 149 16.75 -34.86 -14.04
N ALA A 150 16.17 -35.46 -13.00
CA ALA A 150 15.72 -34.74 -11.80
C ALA A 150 16.87 -34.26 -10.90
N GLU A 151 17.87 -35.12 -10.71
CA GLU A 151 18.97 -34.92 -9.74
C GLU A 151 20.12 -34.10 -10.32
N THR A 152 20.17 -34.00 -11.64
CA THR A 152 21.06 -33.10 -12.37
C THR A 152 20.19 -32.37 -13.38
N PRO A 153 19.42 -31.36 -12.96
CA PRO A 153 18.64 -30.58 -13.90
C PRO A 153 19.56 -29.84 -14.87
N ARG A 154 19.02 -29.36 -16.01
CA ARG A 154 19.79 -28.65 -17.04
C ARG A 154 19.46 -27.17 -17.03
N ASP A 155 20.44 -26.35 -17.35
CA ASP A 155 20.28 -24.91 -17.54
C ASP A 155 19.56 -24.61 -18.86
N LEU A 156 18.71 -23.59 -18.83
CA LEU A 156 18.17 -22.95 -20.02
C LEU A 156 18.59 -21.48 -20.03
N THR A 157 19.49 -21.15 -20.96
CA THR A 157 19.83 -19.75 -21.25
C THR A 157 19.12 -19.33 -22.52
N VAL A 158 18.42 -18.20 -22.47
CA VAL A 158 17.78 -17.58 -23.63
C VAL A 158 18.35 -16.19 -23.83
N ASN A 159 18.79 -15.91 -25.05
CA ASN A 159 19.24 -14.58 -25.47
C ASN A 159 18.45 -14.11 -26.69
N LEU A 160 17.45 -13.27 -26.47
CA LEU A 160 16.65 -12.68 -27.56
C LEU A 160 17.32 -11.46 -28.17
N ASP A 161 18.43 -10.99 -27.60
CA ASP A 161 19.23 -9.86 -28.07
C ASP A 161 20.60 -10.32 -28.61
N GLY A 162 20.61 -11.35 -29.45
CA GLY A 162 21.82 -11.87 -30.10
C GLY A 162 22.60 -10.81 -30.89
N ASN A 163 21.92 -9.77 -31.36
CA ASN A 163 22.49 -8.66 -32.11
C ASN A 163 23.00 -7.49 -31.23
N GLY A 164 22.68 -7.48 -29.93
CA GLY A 164 23.10 -6.46 -28.97
C GLY A 164 22.46 -5.07 -29.15
N GLY A 165 21.31 -5.01 -29.84
CA GLY A 165 20.55 -3.80 -30.15
C GLY A 165 19.42 -3.49 -29.16
N GLY A 166 19.22 -4.35 -28.16
CA GLY A 166 17.99 -4.40 -27.37
C GLY A 166 16.93 -5.26 -28.08
N THR A 167 15.98 -5.77 -27.31
CA THR A 167 14.92 -6.69 -27.80
C THR A 167 13.57 -6.28 -27.25
N SER A 168 12.52 -6.48 -28.04
CA SER A 168 11.12 -6.53 -27.58
C SER A 168 10.47 -7.88 -27.89
N ALA A 169 11.28 -8.86 -28.28
CA ALA A 169 10.84 -10.22 -28.49
C ALA A 169 10.62 -10.95 -27.16
N ASP A 170 9.69 -11.90 -27.21
CA ASP A 170 9.26 -12.69 -26.06
C ASP A 170 9.80 -14.12 -26.09
N LEU A 171 10.15 -14.62 -24.91
CA LEU A 171 10.17 -16.04 -24.61
C LEU A 171 8.77 -16.45 -24.16
N ILE A 172 8.09 -17.27 -24.97
CA ILE A 172 6.69 -17.66 -24.74
C ILE A 172 6.61 -19.11 -24.27
N PHE A 173 6.04 -19.33 -23.09
CA PHE A 173 5.73 -20.67 -22.57
C PHE A 173 4.22 -20.94 -22.55
N ASN A 174 3.75 -21.74 -23.52
CA ASN A 174 2.35 -22.20 -23.57
C ASN A 174 2.12 -23.54 -22.84
N GLY A 175 3.19 -24.17 -22.36
CA GLY A 175 3.14 -25.40 -21.58
C GLY A 175 4.04 -25.32 -20.34
N ILE A 176 3.80 -26.22 -19.39
CA ILE A 176 4.49 -26.23 -18.10
C ILE A 176 6.01 -26.36 -18.31
N VAL A 177 6.77 -25.47 -17.67
CA VAL A 177 8.22 -25.60 -17.55
C VAL A 177 8.57 -26.34 -16.26
N GLY A 178 9.39 -27.37 -16.40
CA GLY A 178 9.67 -28.34 -15.36
C GLY A 178 8.48 -29.28 -15.07
N GLY A 179 8.34 -29.62 -13.80
CA GLY A 179 7.28 -30.48 -13.30
C GLY A 179 7.44 -31.96 -13.63
N ALA A 180 6.57 -32.79 -13.04
CA ALA A 180 6.75 -34.25 -12.99
C ALA A 180 8.11 -34.68 -12.39
N SER A 181 8.63 -33.86 -11.47
CA SER A 181 9.95 -34.01 -10.85
C SER A 181 11.12 -33.95 -11.84
N LEU A 182 10.98 -33.25 -12.96
CA LEU A 182 12.05 -32.98 -13.93
C LEU A 182 12.25 -31.46 -14.09
N PRO A 183 12.71 -30.76 -13.03
CA PRO A 183 12.92 -29.32 -13.07
C PRO A 183 14.03 -28.92 -14.05
N LEU A 184 14.07 -27.64 -14.40
CA LEU A 184 15.29 -27.01 -14.94
C LEU A 184 16.20 -26.57 -13.78
N ASP A 185 17.47 -26.27 -14.07
CA ASP A 185 18.39 -25.74 -13.06
C ASP A 185 18.34 -24.21 -13.06
N VAL A 186 19.30 -23.54 -13.69
CA VAL A 186 19.26 -22.09 -13.87
C VAL A 186 18.51 -21.74 -15.14
N MET A 187 17.49 -20.88 -15.02
CA MET A 187 16.87 -20.22 -16.16
C MET A 187 17.31 -18.76 -16.22
N THR A 188 18.00 -18.39 -17.30
CA THR A 188 18.42 -17.00 -17.56
C THR A 188 17.84 -16.53 -18.88
N LEU A 189 17.12 -15.41 -18.84
CA LEU A 189 16.51 -14.79 -20.02
C LEU A 189 17.03 -13.37 -20.19
N THR A 190 17.71 -13.15 -21.33
CA THR A 190 17.99 -11.82 -21.87
C THR A 190 16.89 -11.44 -22.87
N GLY A 191 15.90 -10.67 -22.41
CA GLY A 191 14.71 -10.30 -23.18
C GLY A 191 13.42 -10.39 -22.36
N ASP A 192 12.29 -10.31 -23.05
CA ASP A 192 10.97 -10.29 -22.43
C ASP A 192 10.42 -11.72 -22.22
N LEU A 193 9.65 -11.92 -21.15
CA LEU A 193 8.98 -13.18 -20.80
C LEU A 193 7.47 -13.05 -21.01
N ASP A 194 6.86 -14.00 -21.72
CA ASP A 194 5.41 -14.21 -21.78
C ASP A 194 5.08 -15.59 -21.21
N LEU A 195 4.52 -15.60 -19.99
CA LEU A 195 4.26 -16.80 -19.22
C LEU A 195 2.76 -17.17 -19.24
N ASN A 196 2.35 -17.93 -20.25
CA ASN A 196 0.98 -18.46 -20.37
C ASN A 196 0.73 -19.75 -19.57
N ALA A 197 1.78 -20.45 -19.14
CA ALA A 197 1.72 -21.67 -18.35
C ALA A 197 2.82 -21.68 -17.27
N SER A 198 2.61 -22.43 -16.19
CA SER A 198 3.49 -22.32 -15.03
C SER A 198 4.93 -22.76 -15.29
N ILE A 199 5.88 -22.05 -14.69
CA ILE A 199 7.20 -22.60 -14.36
C ILE A 199 7.03 -23.28 -13.00
N GLY A 200 6.80 -24.58 -12.95
CA GLY A 200 6.45 -25.21 -11.66
C GLY A 200 6.01 -26.66 -11.74
N ASN A 201 5.21 -27.08 -10.74
CA ASN A 201 4.69 -28.43 -10.54
C ASN A 201 5.73 -29.41 -9.95
N SER A 202 6.44 -28.96 -8.90
CA SER A 202 7.46 -29.65 -8.08
C SER A 202 8.87 -29.87 -8.68
N PRO A 203 9.80 -28.92 -8.51
CA PRO A 203 9.70 -27.48 -8.82
C PRO A 203 9.81 -27.24 -10.34
N GLY A 204 9.71 -25.99 -10.78
CA GLY A 204 9.89 -25.61 -12.19
C GLY A 204 11.36 -25.45 -12.56
N ALA A 205 12.09 -24.66 -11.77
CA ALA A 205 13.52 -24.41 -11.92
C ALA A 205 14.22 -24.23 -10.56
N THR A 206 15.56 -24.26 -10.53
CA THR A 206 16.31 -23.79 -9.36
C THR A 206 16.25 -22.27 -9.24
N SER A 207 16.49 -21.53 -10.31
CA SER A 207 16.40 -20.05 -10.27
C SER A 207 15.89 -19.48 -11.59
N LEU A 208 15.34 -18.27 -11.53
CA LEU A 208 14.85 -17.53 -12.69
C LEU A 208 15.43 -16.11 -12.68
N THR A 209 16.02 -15.68 -13.78
CA THR A 209 16.38 -14.28 -14.03
C THR A 209 15.81 -13.82 -15.36
N VAL A 210 15.06 -12.71 -15.34
CA VAL A 210 14.50 -12.05 -16.53
C VAL A 210 15.06 -10.62 -16.59
N SER A 211 15.78 -10.30 -17.66
CA SER A 211 16.37 -8.96 -17.82
C SER A 211 15.41 -7.94 -18.42
N GLY A 212 14.48 -8.39 -19.27
CA GLY A 212 13.45 -7.56 -19.90
C GLY A 212 12.17 -7.51 -19.08
N THR A 213 11.08 -7.15 -19.73
CA THR A 213 9.74 -7.16 -19.15
C THR A 213 9.24 -8.60 -18.93
N ALA A 214 8.30 -8.78 -18.01
CA ALA A 214 7.66 -10.07 -17.80
C ALA A 214 6.14 -9.92 -17.73
N ASP A 215 5.45 -10.64 -18.58
CA ASP A 215 4.01 -10.89 -18.50
C ASP A 215 3.77 -12.21 -17.76
N LEU A 216 3.23 -12.12 -16.54
CA LEU A 216 2.97 -13.25 -15.65
C LEU A 216 1.48 -13.64 -15.71
N GLY A 217 1.16 -14.59 -16.58
CA GLY A 217 -0.17 -15.21 -16.69
C GLY A 217 -0.33 -16.52 -15.90
N ALA A 218 0.72 -16.98 -15.21
CA ALA A 218 0.72 -18.24 -14.46
C ALA A 218 1.69 -18.25 -13.27
N ASP A 219 1.59 -19.29 -12.44
CA ASP A 219 2.45 -19.48 -11.27
C ASP A 219 3.94 -19.69 -11.64
N VAL A 220 4.83 -19.23 -10.75
CA VAL A 220 6.28 -19.46 -10.84
C VAL A 220 6.78 -20.10 -9.54
N GLU A 221 7.28 -21.32 -9.60
CA GLU A 221 7.83 -22.09 -8.49
C GLU A 221 9.31 -22.42 -8.76
N THR A 222 10.18 -21.80 -7.98
CA THR A 222 11.63 -22.09 -7.94
C THR A 222 12.04 -22.61 -6.58
N THR A 223 13.24 -23.19 -6.45
CA THR A 223 13.82 -23.49 -5.13
C THR A 223 14.71 -22.35 -4.63
N GLY A 224 15.46 -21.75 -5.54
CA GLY A 224 16.29 -20.56 -5.37
C GLY A 224 15.56 -19.26 -5.74
N THR A 225 16.36 -18.24 -6.07
CA THR A 225 15.89 -16.86 -6.28
C THR A 225 15.09 -16.68 -7.57
N GLN A 226 14.25 -15.66 -7.57
CA GLN A 226 13.61 -15.12 -8.77
C GLN A 226 13.97 -13.64 -8.90
N THR A 227 14.43 -13.21 -10.06
CA THR A 227 14.84 -11.82 -10.30
C THR A 227 14.20 -11.30 -11.58
N TYR A 228 13.43 -10.22 -11.45
CA TYR A 228 12.76 -9.53 -12.55
C TYR A 228 13.33 -8.11 -12.65
N SER A 229 14.19 -7.88 -13.65
CA SER A 229 14.90 -6.61 -13.80
C SER A 229 14.07 -5.55 -14.54
N GLY A 230 13.26 -5.98 -15.51
CA GLY A 230 12.34 -5.10 -16.23
C GLY A 230 10.95 -5.05 -15.58
N ALA A 231 10.05 -4.30 -16.22
CA ALA A 231 8.69 -4.12 -15.72
C ALA A 231 7.89 -5.43 -15.77
N VAL A 232 7.07 -5.67 -14.75
CA VAL A 232 6.23 -6.86 -14.64
C VAL A 232 4.76 -6.48 -14.77
N THR A 233 4.03 -7.22 -15.60
CA THR A 233 2.58 -7.19 -15.72
C THR A 233 2.01 -8.51 -15.18
N VAL A 234 1.05 -8.44 -14.28
CA VAL A 234 0.27 -9.60 -13.82
C VAL A 234 -0.99 -9.67 -14.68
N SER A 235 -1.02 -10.59 -15.64
CA SER A 235 -2.12 -10.75 -16.62
C SER A 235 -3.14 -11.82 -16.25
N ALA A 236 -2.91 -12.56 -15.16
CA ALA A 236 -3.88 -13.51 -14.62
C ALA A 236 -4.14 -13.26 -13.13
N ASP A 237 -5.39 -13.41 -12.73
CA ASP A 237 -5.81 -13.25 -11.34
C ASP A 237 -5.39 -14.46 -10.48
N GLY A 238 -4.79 -14.17 -9.31
CA GLY A 238 -4.51 -15.16 -8.29
C GLY A 238 -3.25 -15.99 -8.51
N ILE A 239 -2.30 -15.52 -9.31
CA ILE A 239 -1.02 -16.22 -9.50
C ILE A 239 -0.19 -16.22 -8.21
N THR A 240 0.67 -17.23 -8.07
CA THR A 240 1.60 -17.37 -6.95
C THR A 240 3.03 -17.51 -7.44
N LEU A 241 3.94 -16.72 -6.85
CA LEU A 241 5.38 -16.89 -7.00
C LEU A 241 5.94 -17.53 -5.72
N THR A 242 6.59 -18.68 -5.86
CA THR A 242 7.06 -19.53 -4.76
C THR A 242 8.57 -19.76 -4.84
N THR A 243 9.25 -19.67 -3.70
CA THR A 243 10.66 -20.07 -3.54
C THR A 243 10.84 -20.99 -2.33
N ALA A 244 11.98 -21.69 -2.23
CA ALA A 244 12.34 -22.45 -1.02
C ALA A 244 13.26 -21.62 -0.11
N ASN A 245 12.70 -20.60 0.56
CA ASN A 245 13.44 -19.67 1.43
C ASN A 245 14.49 -18.83 0.68
N SER A 246 14.15 -18.37 -0.52
CA SER A 246 15.00 -17.49 -1.32
C SER A 246 14.27 -16.22 -1.73
N GLN A 247 15.01 -15.15 -1.96
CA GLN A 247 14.44 -13.84 -2.27
C GLN A 247 13.75 -13.85 -3.64
N ILE A 248 12.67 -13.07 -3.74
CA ILE A 248 12.12 -12.62 -5.03
C ILE A 248 12.37 -11.12 -5.12
N THR A 249 13.04 -10.66 -6.18
CA THR A 249 13.39 -9.25 -6.39
C THR A 249 12.73 -8.70 -7.64
N PHE A 250 12.11 -7.53 -7.51
CA PHE A 250 11.58 -6.74 -8.62
C PHE A 250 12.27 -5.38 -8.68
N SER A 251 13.13 -5.19 -9.69
CA SER A 251 13.91 -3.96 -9.83
C SER A 251 13.17 -2.83 -10.54
N SER A 252 12.00 -3.11 -11.11
CA SER A 252 11.19 -2.16 -11.86
C SER A 252 9.70 -2.32 -11.52
N THR A 253 8.83 -1.60 -12.22
CA THR A 253 7.41 -1.50 -11.87
C THR A 253 6.70 -2.84 -11.94
N ILE A 254 5.73 -3.05 -11.05
CA ILE A 254 4.80 -4.19 -11.11
C ILE A 254 3.39 -3.64 -11.19
N ASN A 255 2.62 -4.07 -12.19
CA ASN A 255 1.24 -3.65 -12.36
C ASN A 255 0.36 -4.86 -12.63
N SER A 256 -0.93 -4.72 -12.37
CA SER A 256 -1.92 -5.57 -13.03
C SER A 256 -2.02 -5.19 -14.51
N GLU A 257 -2.49 -6.11 -15.34
CA GLU A 257 -3.02 -5.78 -16.66
C GLU A 257 -4.03 -4.62 -16.56
N ALA A 258 -4.06 -3.76 -17.58
CA ALA A 258 -4.73 -2.47 -17.49
C ALA A 258 -6.24 -2.63 -17.31
N SER A 259 -6.78 -1.96 -16.30
CA SER A 259 -8.19 -2.02 -15.87
C SER A 259 -8.59 -3.35 -15.24
N GLU A 260 -7.62 -4.23 -15.00
CA GLU A 260 -7.77 -5.41 -14.17
C GLU A 260 -7.26 -5.12 -12.74
N GLY A 261 -7.61 -6.00 -11.82
CA GLY A 261 -7.19 -5.94 -10.42
C GLY A 261 -6.68 -7.29 -9.99
N ASN A 262 -5.72 -7.82 -10.74
CA ASN A 262 -5.24 -9.20 -10.59
C ASN A 262 -4.48 -9.35 -9.28
N ALA A 263 -4.91 -10.31 -8.47
CA ALA A 263 -4.26 -10.67 -7.21
C ALA A 263 -2.97 -11.44 -7.47
N ILE A 264 -2.01 -11.27 -6.56
CA ILE A 264 -0.70 -11.93 -6.62
C ILE A 264 -0.28 -12.36 -5.21
N SER A 265 0.23 -13.59 -5.10
CA SER A 265 0.74 -14.14 -3.84
C SER A 265 2.22 -14.48 -3.95
N PHE A 266 2.94 -14.30 -2.85
CA PHE A 266 4.36 -14.60 -2.74
C PHE A 266 4.61 -15.55 -1.58
N ALA A 267 5.13 -16.73 -1.89
CA ALA A 267 5.44 -17.79 -0.95
C ALA A 267 6.96 -18.00 -0.86
N VAL A 268 7.64 -17.13 -0.12
CA VAL A 268 9.12 -17.10 -0.02
C VAL A 268 9.69 -17.72 1.26
N GLY A 269 8.86 -18.44 2.03
CA GLY A 269 9.26 -19.08 3.27
C GLY A 269 9.81 -18.08 4.30
N SER A 270 11.03 -18.30 4.77
CA SER A 270 11.73 -17.40 5.71
C SER A 270 12.51 -16.26 5.05
N SER A 271 12.48 -16.15 3.73
CA SER A 271 13.12 -15.05 2.99
C SER A 271 12.12 -13.90 2.78
N GLU A 272 12.44 -13.00 1.85
CA GLU A 272 11.66 -11.80 1.59
C GLU A 272 11.27 -11.64 0.13
N VAL A 273 10.31 -10.77 -0.10
CA VAL A 273 10.05 -10.16 -1.40
C VAL A 273 10.56 -8.73 -1.35
N GLU A 274 11.42 -8.38 -2.28
CA GLU A 274 12.07 -7.07 -2.40
C GLU A 274 11.49 -6.32 -3.61
N PHE A 275 11.06 -5.07 -3.36
CA PHE A 275 10.50 -4.19 -4.38
C PHE A 275 11.29 -2.88 -4.48
N ASP A 276 12.20 -2.80 -5.46
CA ASP A 276 12.91 -1.57 -5.80
C ASP A 276 12.08 -0.66 -6.73
N GLY A 277 11.08 -1.24 -7.40
CA GLY A 277 10.21 -0.56 -8.35
C GLY A 277 8.82 -0.23 -7.80
N VAL A 278 8.16 0.75 -8.44
CA VAL A 278 6.81 1.19 -8.05
C VAL A 278 5.78 0.08 -8.28
N ILE A 279 4.90 -0.13 -7.30
CA ILE A 279 3.85 -1.17 -7.36
C ILE A 279 2.49 -0.50 -7.64
N GLY A 280 1.78 -0.97 -8.66
CA GLY A 280 0.45 -0.47 -9.03
C GLY A 280 0.44 0.99 -9.50
N GLY A 281 1.56 1.47 -10.06
CA GLY A 281 1.74 2.85 -10.54
C GLY A 281 1.35 3.08 -12.00
N GLY A 282 1.08 2.01 -12.75
CA GLY A 282 0.69 2.05 -14.16
C GLY A 282 -0.70 2.66 -14.38
N THR A 283 -0.97 3.16 -15.59
CA THR A 283 -2.30 3.69 -15.94
C THR A 283 -3.32 2.56 -15.86
N ASN A 284 -4.27 2.65 -14.93
CA ASN A 284 -5.22 1.58 -14.59
C ASN A 284 -4.55 0.25 -14.21
N GLY A 285 -3.29 0.27 -13.74
CA GLY A 285 -2.52 -0.92 -13.41
C GLY A 285 -2.57 -1.32 -11.93
N SER A 286 -3.62 -0.94 -11.20
CA SER A 286 -3.74 -1.26 -9.76
C SER A 286 -3.75 -2.77 -9.58
N LEU A 287 -2.94 -3.27 -8.64
CA LEU A 287 -2.99 -4.69 -8.30
C LEU A 287 -4.27 -5.03 -7.52
N GLY A 288 -4.62 -6.31 -7.55
CA GLY A 288 -5.62 -6.91 -6.67
C GLY A 288 -5.10 -7.05 -5.24
N ALA A 289 -5.47 -8.15 -4.58
CA ALA A 289 -4.91 -8.47 -3.28
C ALA A 289 -3.44 -8.91 -3.43
N ILE A 290 -2.55 -8.33 -2.63
CA ILE A 290 -1.16 -8.76 -2.51
C ILE A 290 -0.99 -9.52 -1.20
N THR A 291 -0.54 -10.77 -1.29
CA THR A 291 -0.26 -11.62 -0.12
C THR A 291 1.20 -12.03 -0.10
N ILE A 292 1.90 -11.79 1.01
CA ILE A 292 3.31 -12.19 1.19
C ILE A 292 3.38 -13.06 2.45
N THR A 293 3.72 -14.34 2.29
CA THR A 293 3.84 -15.26 3.44
C THR A 293 5.20 -15.16 4.16
N GLY A 294 6.19 -14.52 3.53
CA GLY A 294 7.50 -14.24 4.11
C GLY A 294 7.63 -12.79 4.58
N ALA A 295 8.86 -12.29 4.60
CA ALA A 295 9.14 -10.88 4.87
C ALA A 295 8.89 -10.01 3.63
N LEU A 296 8.71 -8.71 3.86
CA LEU A 296 8.62 -7.67 2.85
C LEU A 296 9.80 -6.71 3.02
N ASP A 297 10.51 -6.42 1.93
CA ASP A 297 11.36 -5.24 1.80
C ASP A 297 10.78 -4.30 0.73
N LEU A 298 10.38 -3.10 1.16
CA LEU A 298 9.70 -2.12 0.33
C LEU A 298 10.56 -0.86 0.17
N ASP A 299 11.39 -0.86 -0.86
CA ASP A 299 12.27 0.26 -1.20
C ASP A 299 11.59 1.32 -2.08
N ASN A 300 10.43 1.02 -2.64
CA ASN A 300 9.68 1.95 -3.47
C ASN A 300 8.16 1.91 -3.22
N THR A 301 7.45 2.93 -3.70
CA THR A 301 6.07 3.18 -3.31
C THR A 301 5.11 2.12 -3.82
N LEU A 302 4.27 1.59 -2.93
CA LEU A 302 3.04 0.90 -3.31
C LEU A 302 1.93 1.93 -3.53
N THR A 303 1.66 2.20 -4.80
CA THR A 303 0.76 3.28 -5.24
C THR A 303 -0.71 2.86 -5.19
N SER A 304 -1.02 1.64 -5.61
CA SER A 304 -2.39 1.14 -5.60
C SER A 304 -2.46 -0.38 -5.59
N ALA A 305 -3.12 -0.94 -4.58
CA ALA A 305 -3.56 -2.33 -4.55
C ALA A 305 -4.93 -2.45 -3.85
N ALA A 306 -5.64 -3.57 -4.07
CA ALA A 306 -6.87 -3.85 -3.35
C ALA A 306 -6.62 -4.09 -1.86
N SER A 307 -5.55 -4.78 -1.50
CA SER A 307 -5.12 -5.00 -0.11
C SER A 307 -3.66 -5.44 -0.05
N LEU A 308 -3.04 -5.31 1.11
CA LEU A 308 -1.71 -5.87 1.40
C LEU A 308 -1.78 -6.71 2.67
N SER A 309 -1.27 -7.94 2.62
CA SER A 309 -1.12 -8.82 3.78
C SER A 309 0.29 -9.41 3.80
N VAL A 310 1.05 -9.13 4.87
CA VAL A 310 2.41 -9.65 5.09
C VAL A 310 2.43 -10.43 6.39
N SER A 311 2.86 -11.70 6.34
CA SER A 311 2.94 -12.53 7.55
C SER A 311 4.28 -12.52 8.27
N GLY A 312 5.38 -12.22 7.56
CA GLY A 312 6.70 -12.00 8.14
C GLY A 312 6.92 -10.56 8.60
N THR A 313 8.18 -10.20 8.83
CA THR A 313 8.59 -8.81 9.12
C THR A 313 8.42 -7.93 7.88
N SER A 314 8.29 -6.62 8.07
CA SER A 314 8.26 -5.65 6.97
C SER A 314 9.28 -4.56 7.20
N ASN A 315 10.17 -4.33 6.24
CA ASN A 315 10.99 -3.13 6.13
C ASN A 315 10.29 -2.16 5.16
N LEU A 316 9.89 -0.99 5.65
CA LEU A 316 9.20 0.01 4.85
C LEU A 316 10.10 1.24 4.70
N ALA A 317 10.66 1.41 3.51
CA ALA A 317 11.39 2.61 3.09
C ALA A 317 10.55 3.52 2.18
N ALA A 318 9.27 3.17 1.93
CA ALA A 318 8.37 3.92 1.06
C ALA A 318 6.90 3.85 1.51
N ASN A 319 6.08 4.70 0.88
CA ASN A 319 4.64 4.82 1.17
C ASN A 319 3.83 3.62 0.66
N VAL A 320 2.71 3.33 1.34
CA VAL A 320 1.80 2.25 0.98
C VAL A 320 0.36 2.77 0.87
N THR A 321 -0.24 2.67 -0.31
CA THR A 321 -1.64 3.04 -0.55
C THR A 321 -2.45 1.86 -1.06
N THR A 322 -3.48 1.48 -0.31
CA THR A 322 -4.45 0.44 -0.69
C THR A 322 -5.87 0.98 -0.65
N SER A 323 -6.77 0.34 -1.38
CA SER A 323 -8.21 0.61 -1.24
C SER A 323 -8.81 -0.10 -0.03
N GLY A 324 -8.45 -1.36 0.17
CA GLY A 324 -8.84 -2.22 1.28
C GLY A 324 -7.80 -2.29 2.39
N THR A 325 -7.87 -3.35 3.20
CA THR A 325 -7.09 -3.50 4.43
C THR A 325 -5.59 -3.67 4.17
N GLN A 326 -4.78 -3.12 5.08
CA GLN A 326 -3.36 -3.45 5.20
C GLN A 326 -3.13 -4.28 6.47
N THR A 327 -2.46 -5.42 6.37
CA THR A 327 -2.16 -6.30 7.50
C THR A 327 -0.67 -6.62 7.54
N TYR A 328 -0.03 -6.30 8.65
CA TYR A 328 1.37 -6.61 8.92
C TYR A 328 1.43 -7.46 10.19
N THR A 329 1.46 -8.78 10.08
CA THR A 329 1.41 -9.63 11.30
C THR A 329 2.75 -9.75 12.00
N GLY A 330 3.87 -9.53 11.29
CA GLY A 330 5.19 -9.38 11.90
C GLY A 330 5.49 -7.93 12.29
N ALA A 331 6.67 -7.72 12.87
CA ALA A 331 7.16 -6.39 13.21
C ALA A 331 7.45 -5.58 11.94
N VAL A 332 7.08 -4.29 11.96
CA VAL A 332 7.37 -3.32 10.92
C VAL A 332 8.54 -2.44 11.36
N THR A 333 9.55 -2.31 10.51
CA THR A 333 10.66 -1.35 10.67
C THR A 333 10.52 -0.27 9.60
N LEU A 334 10.56 0.99 9.99
CA LEU A 334 10.64 2.13 9.09
C LEU A 334 12.11 2.41 8.77
N SER A 335 12.42 2.51 7.48
CA SER A 335 13.75 2.88 6.98
C SER A 335 13.78 4.26 6.32
N ASN A 336 12.61 4.91 6.20
CA ASN A 336 12.39 6.31 5.81
C ASN A 336 11.10 6.81 6.47
N ASP A 337 10.75 8.08 6.24
CA ASP A 337 9.42 8.60 6.57
C ASP A 337 8.37 7.89 5.71
N VAL A 338 7.32 7.37 6.35
CA VAL A 338 6.31 6.51 5.71
C VAL A 338 4.90 7.01 5.96
N THR A 339 4.13 7.08 4.88
CA THR A 339 2.68 7.24 4.89
C THR A 339 2.00 5.93 4.50
N LEU A 340 1.17 5.41 5.41
CA LEU A 340 0.27 4.28 5.16
C LEU A 340 -1.15 4.79 4.95
N THR A 341 -1.75 4.47 3.81
CA THR A 341 -3.12 4.87 3.46
C THR A 341 -3.97 3.67 3.08
N SER A 342 -5.06 3.44 3.81
CA SER A 342 -6.15 2.55 3.40
C SER A 342 -7.36 3.41 3.10
N THR A 343 -7.74 3.59 1.84
CA THR A 343 -8.73 4.63 1.49
C THR A 343 -10.17 4.31 1.91
N SER A 344 -10.51 3.02 2.08
CA SER A 344 -11.87 2.60 2.47
C SER A 344 -11.93 1.59 3.62
N SER A 345 -10.78 1.17 4.16
CA SER A 345 -10.70 0.14 5.19
C SER A 345 -9.78 0.55 6.35
N ASN A 346 -9.28 -0.43 7.10
CA ASN A 346 -8.43 -0.26 8.27
C ASN A 346 -7.02 -0.82 8.04
N MET A 347 -6.20 -0.71 9.06
CA MET A 347 -4.84 -1.25 9.09
C MET A 347 -4.65 -2.05 10.38
N SER A 348 -3.81 -3.08 10.35
CA SER A 348 -3.40 -3.85 11.52
C SER A 348 -1.91 -4.15 11.44
N PHE A 349 -1.21 -4.00 12.56
CA PHE A 349 0.22 -4.26 12.68
C PHE A 349 0.54 -4.87 14.06
N ALA A 350 1.61 -5.66 14.16
CA ALA A 350 2.07 -6.18 15.44
C ALA A 350 2.87 -5.14 16.24
N SER A 351 3.81 -4.47 15.59
CA SER A 351 4.53 -3.31 16.11
C SER A 351 5.09 -2.48 14.95
N ILE A 352 5.37 -1.20 15.18
CA ILE A 352 6.07 -0.33 14.22
C ILE A 352 7.21 0.37 14.95
N ASP A 353 8.43 0.27 14.45
CA ASP A 353 9.62 0.91 15.02
C ASP A 353 10.45 1.61 13.92
N GLY A 354 11.33 2.54 14.31
CA GLY A 354 12.26 3.23 13.39
C GLY A 354 12.29 4.72 13.66
N ALA A 355 13.45 5.38 13.57
CA ALA A 355 13.63 6.78 13.95
C ALA A 355 13.11 7.80 12.92
N TYR A 356 11.98 7.49 12.28
CA TYR A 356 11.38 8.23 11.17
C TYR A 356 9.95 8.65 11.49
N ASP A 357 9.39 9.51 10.64
CA ASP A 357 7.99 9.92 10.74
C ASP A 357 7.04 8.83 10.24
N LEU A 358 5.94 8.65 10.95
CA LEU A 358 4.83 7.79 10.53
C LEU A 358 3.56 8.59 10.36
N THR A 359 2.98 8.54 9.16
CA THR A 359 1.60 8.97 8.91
C THR A 359 0.72 7.76 8.59
N MET A 360 -0.46 7.69 9.20
CA MET A 360 -1.46 6.66 8.92
C MET A 360 -2.82 7.28 8.63
N ILE A 361 -3.46 6.90 7.52
CA ILE A 361 -4.78 7.38 7.12
C ILE A 361 -5.68 6.18 6.83
N ALA A 362 -6.57 5.84 7.77
CA ALA A 362 -7.55 4.77 7.61
C ALA A 362 -8.91 5.32 7.14
N GLY A 363 -9.50 4.71 6.12
CA GLY A 363 -10.80 5.04 5.55
C GLY A 363 -11.98 4.69 6.47
N SER A 364 -11.72 3.87 7.49
CA SER A 364 -12.70 3.32 8.41
C SER A 364 -12.16 3.26 9.84
N ALA A 365 -12.93 2.68 10.75
CA ALA A 365 -12.53 2.54 12.15
C ALA A 365 -11.21 1.75 12.31
N LEU A 366 -10.32 2.27 13.14
CA LEU A 366 -8.98 1.72 13.37
C LEU A 366 -8.79 1.41 14.86
N THR A 367 -8.14 0.29 15.17
CA THR A 367 -7.73 -0.06 16.54
C THR A 367 -6.21 -0.21 16.54
N LEU A 368 -5.53 0.58 17.36
CA LEU A 368 -4.09 0.52 17.56
C LEU A 368 -3.80 -0.50 18.65
N THR A 369 -3.60 -1.77 18.27
CA THR A 369 -3.25 -2.86 19.21
C THR A 369 -1.76 -3.08 19.37
N GLY A 370 -0.98 -2.86 18.31
CA GLY A 370 0.48 -2.97 18.34
C GLY A 370 1.13 -1.73 18.93
N ASP A 371 2.29 -1.91 19.56
CA ASP A 371 3.08 -0.80 20.07
C ASP A 371 3.81 -0.08 18.93
N ILE A 372 3.94 1.25 19.04
CA ILE A 372 4.67 2.09 18.10
C ILE A 372 5.88 2.72 18.81
N GLY A 373 7.07 2.51 18.28
CA GLY A 373 8.32 3.07 18.78
C GLY A 373 8.81 2.47 20.10
N SER A 374 8.38 1.25 20.44
CA SER A 374 8.75 0.59 21.70
C SER A 374 10.21 0.16 21.76
N SER A 375 10.80 -0.22 20.62
CA SER A 375 12.21 -0.58 20.49
C SER A 375 13.04 0.62 20.05
N THR A 376 12.62 1.28 18.97
CA THR A 376 13.24 2.51 18.45
C THR A 376 12.16 3.56 18.28
N ALA A 377 12.17 4.56 19.15
CA ALA A 377 11.22 5.66 19.11
C ALA A 377 11.20 6.32 17.72
N LEU A 378 9.99 6.59 17.22
CA LEU A 378 9.77 7.33 15.98
C LEU A 378 10.14 8.81 16.16
N ASP A 379 10.26 9.58 15.07
CA ASP A 379 10.39 11.04 15.20
C ASP A 379 9.03 11.65 15.53
N THR A 380 8.06 11.57 14.62
CA THR A 380 6.66 11.93 14.86
C THR A 380 5.68 10.83 14.44
N VAL A 381 4.45 10.93 14.96
CA VAL A 381 3.34 10.04 14.61
C VAL A 381 2.09 10.87 14.33
N ASP A 382 1.49 10.72 13.15
CA ASP A 382 0.18 11.27 12.80
C ASP A 382 -0.76 10.15 12.32
N ILE A 383 -1.79 9.84 13.09
CA ILE A 383 -2.72 8.75 12.80
C ILE A 383 -4.14 9.31 12.72
N SER A 384 -4.81 9.05 11.61
CA SER A 384 -6.19 9.46 11.41
C SER A 384 -7.10 8.34 10.91
N THR A 385 -8.38 8.43 11.29
CA THR A 385 -9.47 7.80 10.55
C THR A 385 -10.23 8.89 9.82
N THR A 386 -10.56 8.69 8.55
CA THR A 386 -11.44 9.62 7.81
C THR A 386 -12.90 9.44 8.21
N SER A 387 -13.26 8.24 8.68
CA SER A 387 -14.57 7.85 9.20
C SER A 387 -14.43 6.77 10.26
N GLY A 388 -15.34 6.74 11.23
CA GLY A 388 -15.36 5.74 12.30
C GLY A 388 -14.41 6.07 13.44
N ASN A 389 -14.46 5.23 14.48
CA ASN A 389 -13.71 5.45 15.71
C ASN A 389 -12.25 5.07 15.57
N LEU A 390 -11.39 5.71 16.36
CA LEU A 390 -9.98 5.38 16.49
C LEU A 390 -9.73 4.90 17.93
N THR A 391 -9.44 3.62 18.10
CA THR A 391 -9.31 3.00 19.43
C THR A 391 -7.84 2.86 19.81
N LEU A 392 -7.47 3.40 20.98
CA LEU A 392 -6.11 3.39 21.53
C LEU A 392 -5.98 2.22 22.50
N SER A 393 -5.08 1.27 22.20
CA SER A 393 -4.80 0.13 23.08
C SER A 393 -3.31 -0.18 23.27
N GLY A 394 -2.47 0.10 22.27
CA GLY A 394 -1.01 -0.04 22.35
C GLY A 394 -0.30 1.24 22.78
N ASP A 395 0.97 1.11 23.13
CA ASP A 395 1.84 2.23 23.53
C ASP A 395 2.36 2.97 22.29
N ILE A 396 2.65 4.28 22.43
CA ILE A 396 3.30 5.08 21.38
C ILE A 396 4.45 5.86 21.99
N THR A 397 5.65 5.70 21.45
CA THR A 397 6.84 6.46 21.86
C THR A 397 7.47 7.16 20.67
N VAL A 398 7.60 8.48 20.80
CA VAL A 398 8.27 9.34 19.82
C VAL A 398 9.38 10.16 20.48
N SER A 399 10.37 10.57 19.68
CA SER A 399 11.50 11.38 20.11
C SER A 399 11.28 12.89 19.91
N SER A 400 10.30 13.28 19.08
CA SER A 400 10.01 14.68 18.79
C SER A 400 9.66 15.50 20.04
N THR A 401 10.17 16.73 20.04
CA THR A 401 9.94 17.78 21.04
C THR A 401 8.94 18.84 20.57
N GLY A 402 8.37 18.64 19.37
CA GLY A 402 7.54 19.61 18.66
C GLY A 402 6.09 19.70 19.16
N ALA A 403 5.37 20.66 18.58
CA ALA A 403 3.95 20.89 18.87
C ALA A 403 3.01 19.82 18.30
N ASP A 404 3.53 18.98 17.40
CA ASP A 404 2.85 17.91 16.69
C ASP A 404 3.62 16.59 16.84
N ALA A 405 4.14 16.32 18.04
CA ALA A 405 4.92 15.11 18.29
C ALA A 405 4.09 13.84 18.09
N ILE A 406 2.83 13.86 18.56
CA ILE A 406 1.83 12.83 18.25
C ILE A 406 0.50 13.50 17.94
N ILE A 407 -0.07 13.21 16.77
CA ILE A 407 -1.43 13.55 16.38
C ILE A 407 -2.24 12.27 16.24
N ILE A 408 -3.41 12.24 16.87
CA ILE A 408 -4.42 11.20 16.66
C ILE A 408 -5.72 11.89 16.31
N ASN A 409 -6.35 11.51 15.19
CA ASN A 409 -7.55 12.20 14.69
C ASN A 409 -8.65 11.24 14.24
N ALA A 410 -9.75 11.18 15.00
CA ALA A 410 -10.90 10.35 14.66
C ALA A 410 -11.95 11.10 13.82
N GLY A 411 -12.20 10.61 12.61
CA GLY A 411 -13.17 11.18 11.68
C GLY A 411 -12.72 12.51 11.08
N SER A 412 -11.47 12.60 10.63
CA SER A 412 -10.78 13.82 10.16
C SER A 412 -11.50 14.56 9.03
N ASN A 413 -12.35 13.89 8.25
CA ASN A 413 -13.15 14.56 7.22
C ASN A 413 -14.34 15.37 7.76
N THR A 414 -14.54 15.39 9.09
CA THR A 414 -15.71 16.00 9.72
C THR A 414 -15.33 17.31 10.40
N ALA A 415 -16.03 18.39 10.06
CA ALA A 415 -15.74 19.71 10.59
C ALA A 415 -16.07 19.86 12.10
N ALA A 416 -15.41 20.82 12.73
CA ALA A 416 -15.73 21.38 14.04
C ALA A 416 -17.23 21.70 14.18
N GLY A 417 -17.77 21.52 15.37
CA GLY A 417 -19.20 21.64 15.70
C GLY A 417 -20.01 20.36 15.41
N THR A 418 -19.45 19.39 14.70
CA THR A 418 -20.14 18.13 14.37
C THR A 418 -19.73 17.01 15.32
N ILE A 419 -20.69 16.34 15.95
CA ILE A 419 -20.43 15.27 16.95
C ILE A 419 -20.30 13.86 16.36
N THR A 420 -20.70 13.66 15.11
CA THR A 420 -20.66 12.38 14.39
C THR A 420 -19.35 12.22 13.59
N GLY A 421 -19.17 11.10 12.89
CA GLY A 421 -18.00 10.89 12.00
C GLY A 421 -16.85 10.09 12.62
N GLY A 422 -16.69 10.11 13.95
CA GLY A 422 -15.68 9.31 14.64
C GLY A 422 -15.38 9.84 16.04
N ASN A 423 -14.99 8.94 16.94
CA ASN A 423 -14.51 9.26 18.28
C ASN A 423 -13.21 8.51 18.57
N ILE A 424 -12.37 9.11 19.40
CA ILE A 424 -11.24 8.40 20.01
C ILE A 424 -11.75 7.63 21.23
N LEU A 425 -11.45 6.34 21.29
CA LEU A 425 -11.77 5.45 22.40
C LEU A 425 -10.47 4.97 23.05
N VAL A 426 -10.39 4.96 24.38
CA VAL A 426 -9.21 4.42 25.09
C VAL A 426 -9.59 3.12 25.79
N THR A 427 -8.87 2.06 25.48
CA THR A 427 -9.04 0.73 26.10
C THR A 427 -7.74 0.29 26.75
N GLY A 428 -7.82 -0.32 27.94
CA GLY A 428 -6.62 -0.68 28.69
C GLY A 428 -5.92 0.53 29.31
N THR A 429 -4.59 0.53 29.33
CA THR A 429 -3.75 1.57 29.93
C THR A 429 -2.57 1.94 29.03
N PRO A 430 -2.80 2.37 27.78
CA PRO A 430 -1.72 2.72 26.87
C PRO A 430 -0.88 3.87 27.42
N THR A 431 0.39 3.94 27.05
CA THR A 431 1.34 4.99 27.41
C THR A 431 1.85 5.70 26.17
N TYR A 432 1.61 7.01 26.11
CA TYR A 432 2.05 7.85 25.00
C TYR A 432 3.15 8.78 25.51
N THR A 433 4.35 8.63 24.94
CA THR A 433 5.59 9.27 25.38
C THR A 433 6.17 10.09 24.24
N THR A 434 6.63 11.30 24.54
CA THR A 434 7.29 12.20 23.59
C THR A 434 8.68 12.57 24.07
N GLY A 435 9.45 13.23 23.20
CA GLY A 435 10.57 14.04 23.63
C GLY A 435 10.16 15.14 24.60
N SER A 436 11.16 15.74 25.25
CA SER A 436 10.93 16.86 26.18
C SER A 436 10.19 18.00 25.48
N ASN A 437 9.17 18.56 26.13
CA ASN A 437 8.30 19.61 25.59
C ASN A 437 7.31 19.19 24.49
N GLY A 438 7.36 17.93 24.03
CA GLY A 438 6.43 17.43 23.02
C GLY A 438 4.96 17.59 23.43
N ILE A 439 4.11 17.85 22.44
CA ILE A 439 2.66 17.96 22.60
C ILE A 439 1.99 16.81 21.87
N ILE A 440 1.02 16.19 22.54
CA ILE A 440 0.15 15.15 21.98
C ILE A 440 -1.23 15.77 21.77
N LYS A 441 -1.76 15.72 20.54
CA LYS A 441 -3.09 16.22 20.18
C LYS A 441 -4.00 15.06 19.81
N LEU A 442 -5.11 14.92 20.53
CA LEU A 442 -6.13 13.91 20.29
C LEU A 442 -7.41 14.61 19.79
N TYR A 443 -7.65 14.59 18.49
CA TYR A 443 -8.84 15.15 17.87
C TYR A 443 -9.99 14.13 17.88
N SER A 444 -11.08 14.46 18.56
CA SER A 444 -12.22 13.55 18.74
C SER A 444 -13.56 14.22 18.45
N GLY A 445 -14.60 13.43 18.16
CA GLY A 445 -15.96 13.91 17.89
C GLY A 445 -16.69 14.42 19.12
N SER A 446 -17.36 13.52 19.85
CA SER A 446 -18.20 13.83 21.01
C SER A 446 -17.49 13.58 22.34
N VAL A 447 -17.72 14.44 23.32
CA VAL A 447 -17.27 14.28 24.71
C VAL A 447 -17.80 12.97 25.29
N SER A 448 -19.11 12.72 25.16
CA SER A 448 -19.77 11.56 25.78
C SER A 448 -19.41 10.22 25.13
N SER A 449 -19.19 10.23 23.80
CA SER A 449 -18.90 9.00 23.04
C SER A 449 -17.40 8.66 22.99
N SER A 450 -16.54 9.58 23.39
CA SER A 450 -15.08 9.36 23.46
C SER A 450 -14.65 8.71 24.77
N THR A 451 -15.05 7.46 24.96
CA THR A 451 -14.86 6.75 26.23
C THR A 451 -13.37 6.60 26.60
N GLY A 452 -13.06 6.71 27.89
CA GLY A 452 -11.70 6.55 28.42
C GLY A 452 -10.79 7.78 28.28
N LEU A 453 -11.05 8.71 27.35
CA LEU A 453 -10.19 9.89 27.13
C LEU A 453 -10.04 10.78 28.37
N THR A 454 -11.13 11.08 29.08
CA THR A 454 -11.08 11.93 30.28
C THR A 454 -10.17 11.33 31.36
N SER A 455 -10.16 10.00 31.49
CA SER A 455 -9.26 9.30 32.41
C SER A 455 -7.82 9.29 31.89
N PHE A 456 -7.63 9.10 30.59
CA PHE A 456 -6.30 9.06 29.96
C PHE A 456 -5.54 10.39 30.10
N ILE A 457 -6.27 11.51 30.05
CA ILE A 457 -5.72 12.86 30.18
C ILE A 457 -5.71 13.36 31.62
N GLY A 458 -6.68 12.91 32.42
CA GLY A 458 -6.93 13.37 33.78
C GLY A 458 -8.02 14.43 33.81
N SER A 459 -9.09 14.15 34.57
CA SER A 459 -10.19 15.10 34.83
C SER A 459 -9.66 16.35 35.54
N GLY A 460 -10.11 17.54 35.13
CA GLY A 460 -9.68 18.82 35.71
C GLY A 460 -8.22 19.19 35.42
N SER A 461 -7.62 18.58 34.40
CA SER A 461 -6.23 18.85 34.00
C SER A 461 -6.03 20.15 33.20
N HIS A 462 -7.11 20.82 32.79
CA HIS A 462 -7.10 22.00 31.92
C HIS A 462 -6.61 21.71 30.48
N ARG A 463 -6.70 20.45 30.06
CA ARG A 463 -6.18 19.94 28.78
C ARG A 463 -7.25 19.50 27.80
N PHE A 464 -8.48 19.96 27.99
CA PHE A 464 -9.59 19.74 27.07
C PHE A 464 -9.89 21.04 26.30
N ARG A 465 -10.12 20.91 25.00
CA ARG A 465 -10.53 21.99 24.09
C ARG A 465 -11.76 21.55 23.31
N TYR A 466 -12.55 22.49 22.84
CA TYR A 466 -13.86 22.26 22.25
C TYR A 466 -14.05 23.04 20.95
N ASN A 467 -15.06 22.65 20.19
CA ASN A 467 -15.45 23.25 18.91
C ASN A 467 -14.28 23.40 17.92
N SER A 468 -13.33 22.49 17.90
CA SER A 468 -12.13 22.64 17.07
C SER A 468 -11.80 21.32 16.38
N ASP A 469 -11.09 21.42 15.27
CA ASP A 469 -10.54 20.29 14.51
C ASP A 469 -9.09 20.63 14.09
N GLU A 470 -8.47 19.77 13.31
CA GLU A 470 -7.08 19.95 12.83
C GLU A 470 -6.91 21.14 11.89
N SER A 471 -8.00 21.64 11.29
CA SER A 471 -8.01 22.78 10.36
C SER A 471 -8.48 24.09 11.02
N THR A 472 -9.26 23.99 12.09
CA THR A 472 -10.01 25.10 12.71
C THR A 472 -9.77 25.13 14.22
N THR A 473 -9.15 26.20 14.70
CA THR A 473 -8.91 26.43 16.14
C THR A 473 -9.86 27.49 16.69
N ASN A 474 -10.81 27.07 17.54
CA ASN A 474 -11.81 27.95 18.18
C ASN A 474 -11.58 28.12 19.70
N TYR A 475 -10.37 27.80 20.17
CA TYR A 475 -9.93 28.08 21.53
C TYR A 475 -8.77 29.08 21.52
N SER A 476 -8.55 29.79 22.62
CA SER A 476 -7.48 30.79 22.76
C SER A 476 -6.44 30.42 23.81
N ALA A 477 -6.75 29.48 24.71
CA ALA A 477 -5.77 28.97 25.66
C ALA A 477 -4.68 28.16 24.93
N ALA A 478 -3.44 28.63 25.01
CA ALA A 478 -2.28 27.99 24.41
C ALA A 478 -2.11 26.53 24.89
N LEU A 479 -1.59 25.69 24.01
CA LEU A 479 -1.15 24.35 24.35
C LEU A 479 0.30 24.41 24.81
N VAL A 480 0.64 23.64 25.85
CA VAL A 480 2.01 23.45 26.33
C VAL A 480 2.37 21.96 26.29
N SER A 481 3.53 21.55 26.76
CA SER A 481 3.91 20.13 26.78
C SER A 481 2.87 19.23 27.45
N GLY A 482 2.66 18.04 26.88
CA GLY A 482 1.76 17.00 27.38
C GLY A 482 0.58 16.73 26.46
N LYS A 483 -0.41 16.01 26.98
CA LYS A 483 -1.53 15.47 26.20
C LYS A 483 -2.74 16.40 26.21
N TYR A 484 -3.39 16.58 25.07
CA TYR A 484 -4.62 17.35 24.95
C TYR A 484 -5.68 16.58 24.18
N VAL A 485 -6.94 16.72 24.59
CA VAL A 485 -8.08 16.39 23.73
C VAL A 485 -8.64 17.66 23.14
N ILE A 486 -8.91 17.60 21.84
CA ILE A 486 -9.55 18.67 21.09
C ILE A 486 -10.83 18.06 20.50
N TYR A 487 -11.97 18.43 21.06
CA TYR A 487 -13.26 17.94 20.61
C TYR A 487 -13.82 18.82 19.50
N ARG A 488 -14.43 18.17 18.50
CA ARG A 488 -15.29 18.83 17.51
C ARG A 488 -16.59 19.29 18.16
N GLU A 489 -17.13 18.57 19.13
CA GLU A 489 -18.29 19.00 19.92
C GLU A 489 -18.07 20.40 20.55
N GLN A 490 -19.10 21.25 20.51
CA GLN A 490 -19.15 22.53 21.21
C GLN A 490 -20.14 22.45 22.38
N PRO A 491 -19.69 22.14 23.61
CA PRO A 491 -20.55 22.24 24.77
C PRO A 491 -20.89 23.71 25.08
N THR A 492 -21.98 23.92 25.81
CA THR A 492 -22.46 25.25 26.21
C THR A 492 -22.24 25.47 27.70
N LEU A 493 -21.62 26.60 28.06
CA LEU A 493 -21.64 27.13 29.42
C LEU A 493 -22.87 28.02 29.59
N THR A 494 -23.64 27.78 30.65
CA THR A 494 -24.76 28.64 31.01
C THR A 494 -24.34 29.52 32.18
N ILE A 495 -24.35 30.83 31.95
CA ILE A 495 -24.10 31.88 32.94
C ILE A 495 -25.44 32.38 33.45
N THR A 496 -25.78 32.01 34.67
CA THR A 496 -27.04 32.39 35.32
C THR A 496 -26.75 33.50 36.31
N ALA A 497 -27.42 34.65 36.19
CA ALA A 497 -27.40 35.64 37.25
C ALA A 497 -28.11 35.09 38.50
N ASP A 498 -27.48 35.23 39.66
CA ASP A 498 -28.04 34.70 40.90
C ASP A 498 -29.21 35.59 41.36
N ASP A 499 -30.29 34.96 41.85
CA ASP A 499 -31.39 35.69 42.46
C ASP A 499 -30.94 36.35 43.77
N GLU A 500 -31.40 37.58 44.02
CA GLU A 500 -31.05 38.35 45.21
C GLU A 500 -32.31 38.94 45.87
N THR A 501 -32.35 38.98 47.20
CA THR A 501 -33.37 39.69 47.96
C THR A 501 -32.71 40.67 48.92
N LEU A 502 -33.10 41.94 48.87
CA LEU A 502 -32.55 42.99 49.72
C LEU A 502 -33.62 43.94 50.24
N THR A 503 -33.33 44.64 51.34
CA THR A 503 -34.18 45.73 51.83
C THR A 503 -33.84 47.03 51.10
N TYR A 504 -34.86 47.80 50.70
CA TYR A 504 -34.74 49.10 50.05
C TYR A 504 -33.69 49.99 50.71
N GLY A 505 -32.79 50.56 49.91
CA GLY A 505 -31.64 51.34 50.40
C GLY A 505 -30.33 50.56 50.45
N THR A 506 -30.35 49.26 50.12
CA THR A 506 -29.16 48.39 50.02
C THR A 506 -28.78 48.24 48.55
N ALA A 507 -27.47 48.26 48.25
CA ALA A 507 -26.98 48.01 46.90
C ALA A 507 -27.00 46.50 46.60
N PRO A 508 -27.42 46.07 45.39
CA PRO A 508 -27.34 44.67 44.97
C PRO A 508 -25.91 44.13 44.99
N ALA A 509 -25.75 42.86 45.37
CA ALA A 509 -24.53 42.08 45.20
C ALA A 509 -24.59 41.32 43.87
N GLU A 510 -23.88 41.81 42.86
CA GLU A 510 -23.84 41.21 41.53
C GLU A 510 -23.04 39.89 41.55
N SER A 511 -23.69 38.76 41.34
CA SER A 511 -23.04 37.46 41.18
C SER A 511 -23.70 36.59 40.11
N VAL A 512 -22.93 35.61 39.62
CA VAL A 512 -23.38 34.63 38.63
C VAL A 512 -22.95 33.23 39.02
N THR A 513 -23.80 32.25 38.70
CA THR A 513 -23.47 30.82 38.72
C THR A 513 -23.20 30.33 37.30
N THR A 514 -22.06 29.67 37.09
CA THR A 514 -21.68 29.05 35.80
C THR A 514 -21.89 27.54 35.85
N THR A 515 -22.62 26.99 34.88
CA THR A 515 -22.85 25.54 34.72
C THR A 515 -22.53 25.06 33.30
N GLY A 516 -22.48 23.74 33.07
CA GLY A 516 -22.23 23.15 31.74
C GLY A 516 -20.77 22.78 31.45
N MET A 517 -19.86 23.01 32.40
CA MET A 517 -18.46 22.57 32.33
C MET A 517 -18.39 21.04 32.15
N GLN A 518 -17.39 20.60 31.39
CA GLN A 518 -17.17 19.19 31.02
C GLN A 518 -15.80 18.74 31.55
N ASN A 519 -15.56 17.43 31.62
CA ASN A 519 -14.25 16.86 31.94
C ASN A 519 -13.56 17.38 33.22
N GLY A 520 -14.36 17.83 34.20
CA GLY A 520 -13.86 18.39 35.45
C GLY A 520 -13.24 19.77 35.32
N ASP A 521 -13.46 20.47 34.20
CA ASP A 521 -13.05 21.86 34.02
C ASP A 521 -13.70 22.76 35.10
N ALA A 522 -12.98 23.80 35.49
CA ALA A 522 -13.40 24.74 36.53
C ALA A 522 -13.58 26.16 35.97
N SER A 523 -14.61 26.86 36.46
CA SER A 523 -15.01 28.19 35.97
C SER A 523 -13.86 29.19 35.98
N THR A 524 -13.04 29.17 37.04
CA THR A 524 -11.86 30.04 37.24
C THR A 524 -10.77 29.89 36.17
N THR A 525 -10.81 28.84 35.37
CA THR A 525 -9.85 28.59 34.29
C THR A 525 -10.47 28.70 32.90
N VAL A 526 -11.78 28.44 32.80
CA VAL A 526 -12.51 28.45 31.54
C VAL A 526 -12.99 29.86 31.18
N VAL A 527 -13.51 30.61 32.16
CA VAL A 527 -14.01 31.98 31.98
C VAL A 527 -12.85 32.96 32.14
N THR A 528 -12.67 33.84 31.15
CA THR A 528 -11.57 34.83 31.14
C THR A 528 -12.02 36.27 31.17
N THR A 529 -13.27 36.51 30.81
CA THR A 529 -13.92 37.80 31.05
C THR A 529 -15.16 37.48 31.84
N ASP A 530 -15.24 38.03 33.04
CA ASP A 530 -16.40 37.88 33.91
C ASP A 530 -17.63 38.48 33.24
N ALA A 531 -18.79 37.91 33.55
CA ALA A 531 -20.05 38.41 33.02
C ALA A 531 -20.31 39.84 33.50
N SER A 532 -20.69 40.72 32.58
CA SER A 532 -21.25 42.02 32.92
C SER A 532 -22.71 41.84 33.33
N ILE A 533 -23.10 42.39 34.48
CA ILE A 533 -24.47 42.38 34.98
C ILE A 533 -25.17 43.69 34.66
N SER A 534 -26.44 43.60 34.27
CA SER A 534 -27.36 44.74 34.19
C SER A 534 -28.65 44.41 34.93
N ILE A 535 -29.18 45.37 35.68
CA ILE A 535 -30.44 45.21 36.42
C ILE A 535 -31.46 46.19 35.82
N ALA A 536 -32.57 45.64 35.34
CA ALA A 536 -33.63 46.42 34.72
C ALA A 536 -34.62 46.93 35.77
N GLY A 537 -35.00 48.20 35.69
CA GLY A 537 -36.06 48.78 36.51
C GLY A 537 -35.77 50.21 36.95
N ASP A 538 -36.77 50.86 37.53
CA ASP A 538 -36.66 52.24 37.98
C ASP A 538 -35.87 52.35 39.28
N THR A 539 -35.07 53.41 39.39
CA THR A 539 -34.44 53.82 40.64
C THR A 539 -35.18 55.03 41.22
N SER A 540 -35.22 55.10 42.54
CA SER A 540 -35.72 56.26 43.26
C SER A 540 -34.83 57.48 43.03
N THR A 541 -35.28 58.66 43.46
CA THR A 541 -34.47 59.90 43.42
C THR A 541 -33.18 59.81 44.24
N SER A 542 -33.08 58.87 45.18
CA SER A 542 -31.85 58.56 45.93
C SER A 542 -30.99 57.49 45.26
N GLY A 543 -31.30 57.08 44.03
CA GLY A 543 -30.54 56.10 43.24
C GLY A 543 -30.68 54.65 43.70
N ASN A 544 -31.74 54.31 44.44
CA ASN A 544 -31.98 52.94 44.91
C ASN A 544 -33.11 52.29 44.10
N TYR A 545 -32.97 51.01 43.73
CA TYR A 545 -34.04 50.28 43.04
C TYR A 545 -35.36 50.36 43.81
N THR A 546 -36.47 50.59 43.11
CA THR A 546 -37.80 50.68 43.73
C THR A 546 -38.24 49.35 44.34
N VAL A 547 -39.14 49.35 45.32
CA VAL A 547 -39.70 48.11 45.88
C VAL A 547 -40.40 47.29 44.79
N GLY A 548 -40.14 45.99 44.76
CA GLY A 548 -40.62 45.05 43.74
C GLY A 548 -39.51 44.20 43.14
N ASP A 549 -39.85 43.43 42.10
CA ASP A 549 -38.92 42.55 41.38
C ASP A 549 -38.32 43.25 40.16
N HIS A 550 -37.01 43.06 39.97
CA HIS A 550 -36.20 43.61 38.89
C HIS A 550 -35.43 42.47 38.20
N THR A 551 -35.35 42.48 36.87
CA THR A 551 -34.62 41.42 36.14
C THR A 551 -33.12 41.69 36.12
N ILE A 552 -32.34 40.69 36.50
CA ILE A 552 -30.87 40.69 36.42
C ILE A 552 -30.45 39.96 35.14
N THR A 553 -29.72 40.64 34.25
CA THR A 553 -29.30 40.10 32.95
C THR A 553 -27.78 40.04 32.85
N PRO A 554 -27.17 38.85 32.79
CA PRO A 554 -25.74 38.70 32.53
C PRO A 554 -25.43 38.79 31.02
N SER A 555 -24.22 39.24 30.68
CA SER A 555 -23.76 39.39 29.31
C SER A 555 -22.22 39.43 29.23
N ALA A 556 -21.67 39.45 28.01
CA ALA A 556 -20.26 39.72 27.72
C ALA A 556 -19.19 38.80 28.37
N ALA A 557 -19.60 37.66 28.94
CA ALA A 557 -18.67 36.63 29.38
C ALA A 557 -17.91 36.03 28.17
N ALA A 558 -16.68 35.59 28.39
CA ALA A 558 -15.84 34.96 27.37
C ALA A 558 -15.14 33.70 27.90
N SER A 559 -15.02 32.67 27.04
CA SER A 559 -14.35 31.41 27.36
C SER A 559 -13.06 31.22 26.54
N THR A 560 -12.08 30.49 27.08
CA THR A 560 -10.81 30.22 26.38
C THR A 560 -10.67 28.84 25.80
N TYR A 561 -11.49 27.87 26.25
CA TYR A 561 -11.38 26.46 25.83
C TYR A 561 -12.27 26.10 24.64
N GLY A 562 -13.06 27.05 24.11
CA GLY A 562 -13.91 26.84 22.93
C GLY A 562 -15.38 26.52 23.24
N TYR A 563 -15.84 26.77 24.47
CA TYR A 563 -17.24 26.63 24.85
C TYR A 563 -18.13 27.70 24.18
N ALA A 564 -19.35 27.32 23.82
CA ALA A 564 -20.43 28.29 23.59
C ALA A 564 -20.88 28.91 24.92
N ILE A 565 -21.40 30.13 24.89
CA ILE A 565 -21.90 30.82 26.08
C ILE A 565 -23.39 31.11 25.89
N SER A 566 -24.18 30.71 26.88
CA SER A 566 -25.60 31.03 27.03
C SER A 566 -25.83 31.79 28.33
N TYR A 567 -26.85 32.64 28.36
CA TYR A 567 -27.17 33.49 29.50
C TYR A 567 -28.56 33.19 30.02
N ALA A 568 -28.70 33.12 31.34
CA ALA A 568 -29.98 33.01 32.03
C ALA A 568 -30.14 34.17 33.02
N THR A 569 -31.31 34.79 33.00
CA THR A 569 -31.63 35.93 33.86
C THR A 569 -31.95 35.48 35.29
N GLY A 570 -31.59 36.32 36.26
CA GLY A 570 -32.00 36.23 37.66
C GLY A 570 -33.01 37.32 38.03
N THR A 571 -33.43 37.34 39.29
CA THR A 571 -34.39 38.29 39.85
C THR A 571 -33.83 38.96 41.09
N LEU A 572 -33.86 40.29 41.12
CA LEU A 572 -33.63 41.11 42.31
C LEU A 572 -34.98 41.49 42.92
N THR A 573 -35.26 40.99 44.12
CA THR A 573 -36.46 41.36 44.91
C THR A 573 -36.09 42.42 45.95
N VAL A 574 -36.62 43.64 45.77
CA VAL A 574 -36.42 44.75 46.71
C VAL A 574 -37.59 44.84 47.68
N GLU A 575 -37.34 44.49 48.93
CA GLU A 575 -38.31 44.59 50.01
C GLU A 575 -38.44 46.01 50.57
N SER A 576 -39.62 46.36 51.05
CA SER A 576 -39.85 47.65 51.70
C SER A 576 -39.02 47.81 52.98
N LYS A 577 -38.36 48.97 53.14
CA LYS A 577 -37.71 49.32 54.41
C LYS A 577 -38.73 49.81 55.43
N ALA A 578 -38.83 49.14 56.56
CA ALA A 578 -39.70 49.57 57.65
C ALA A 578 -39.26 50.94 58.21
N ILE A 579 -40.18 51.90 58.24
CA ILE A 579 -39.98 53.20 58.89
C ILE A 579 -40.70 53.15 60.24
N THR A 580 -39.95 53.17 61.33
CA THR A 580 -40.53 53.32 62.67
C THR A 580 -40.58 54.80 63.03
N ILE A 581 -41.79 55.37 63.07
CA ILE A 581 -42.00 56.71 63.59
C ILE A 581 -42.20 56.61 65.10
N SER A 582 -41.25 57.12 65.88
CA SER A 582 -41.31 57.18 67.35
C SER A 582 -41.15 58.63 67.84
N GLY A 583 -41.79 58.96 68.96
CA GLY A 583 -41.72 60.31 69.55
C GLY A 583 -42.73 61.32 69.03
N ILE A 584 -43.83 60.91 68.36
CA ILE A 584 -44.96 61.83 68.11
C ILE A 584 -45.54 62.23 69.47
N THR A 585 -45.31 63.48 69.86
CA THR A 585 -45.91 64.09 71.03
C THR A 585 -46.73 65.27 70.51
N ALA A 586 -48.06 65.21 70.62
CA ALA A 586 -48.90 66.36 70.29
C ALA A 586 -48.57 67.50 71.28
N SER A 587 -48.34 68.72 70.78
CA SER A 587 -48.35 69.90 71.66
C SER A 587 -49.78 70.18 72.12
N ASP A 588 -49.95 70.56 73.38
CA ASP A 588 -51.23 71.07 73.88
C ASP A 588 -51.65 72.31 73.07
N LYS A 589 -52.81 72.24 72.40
CA LYS A 589 -53.45 73.40 71.77
C LYS A 589 -54.35 74.08 72.79
N VAL A 590 -54.10 75.35 73.09
CA VAL A 590 -55.09 76.18 73.79
C VAL A 590 -56.29 76.37 72.86
N TYR A 591 -57.48 76.00 73.33
CA TYR A 591 -58.73 76.04 72.58
C TYR A 591 -58.99 77.43 71.97
N ASP A 592 -59.07 77.49 70.64
CA ASP A 592 -59.25 78.72 69.84
C ASP A 592 -60.61 78.75 69.13
N SER A 593 -61.54 77.87 69.51
CA SER A 593 -62.89 77.70 68.93
C SER A 593 -62.95 77.29 67.46
N THR A 594 -61.82 76.86 66.87
CA THR A 594 -61.79 76.24 65.54
C THR A 594 -61.86 74.72 65.66
N THR A 595 -62.45 74.03 64.68
CA THR A 595 -62.57 72.56 64.67
C THR A 595 -61.34 71.84 64.14
N THR A 596 -60.25 72.55 63.87
CA THR A 596 -59.05 71.98 63.25
C THR A 596 -57.91 71.88 64.25
N ALA A 597 -57.51 70.64 64.55
CA ALA A 597 -56.23 70.32 65.19
C ALA A 597 -55.39 69.56 64.16
N THR A 598 -54.16 70.01 63.94
CA THR A 598 -53.18 69.33 63.07
C THR A 598 -52.12 68.69 63.96
N LEU A 599 -51.83 67.41 63.70
CA LEU A 599 -50.75 66.66 64.35
C LEU A 599 -49.40 67.07 63.78
#